data_AF-A0A2T4UMD4-F1
#
_entry.id   AF-A0A2T4UMD4-F1
#
_cell.length_a   1.000
_cell.length_b   1.000
_cell.length_c   1.000
_cell.angle_alpha   90.00
_cell.angle_beta   90.00
_cell.angle_gamma   90.00
#
_symmetry.space_group_name_H-M   'P 1'
#
loop_
_entity.id
_entity.type
_entity.pdbx_description
1 polymer ?
#
loop_
_entity_poly.entity_id
_entity_poly.type
_entity_poly.pdbx_seq_one_letter_code
_entity_poly.pdbx_strand_id
1 'polypeptide(L)'
;MSRLSRPLLLPLALVALGGSVAASAVAQDPAPTPAPTPVATPTPTPTPAPAVDPNPCRRPELRLRCPDLVMRTPYGFHLLRTKKGRSLLATTNAIVNVGDGPLEVRGRRITRTRMSARQVLRGRTAATTRVQPPNGSIRFFDTRTRGTYWKFEDAAGFELWALDAQGFRTRLVRTGPKIFYCYRDLTRVRSLATRRPYRGSPRTRQYGACSQKGPISRVTLGTSVGWADIYPWRYPQNWIDVTGFSGCFAYVHKADPSNRFVELDERNNASAVSVRLPWRGSGGRRGCPTVRAGAPPRTATDPVPTEGDVQPPENPYGGGYSAVGRGT
;
A
#
# COMPACT_ATOMS: atom_id res chain seq x y z
N MET A 1 -36.03 -39.11 -36.35
CA MET A 1 -35.73 -40.50 -35.91
C MET A 1 -35.98 -40.58 -34.41
N SER A 2 -36.86 -41.49 -34.00
CA SER A 2 -37.11 -42.07 -32.65
C SER A 2 -37.41 -41.10 -31.48
N ARG A 3 -38.66 -40.91 -31.01
CA ARG A 3 -39.52 -41.79 -30.15
C ARG A 3 -38.72 -42.32 -28.93
N LEU A 4 -39.12 -42.17 -27.66
CA LEU A 4 -40.24 -42.71 -26.86
C LEU A 4 -40.02 -42.14 -25.43
N SER A 5 -40.87 -42.17 -24.40
CA SER A 5 -42.29 -42.40 -24.15
C SER A 5 -42.51 -42.10 -22.66
N ARG A 6 -43.66 -41.52 -22.30
CA ARG A 6 -44.20 -41.51 -20.93
C ARG A 6 -44.81 -42.87 -20.60
N PRO A 7 -44.93 -43.23 -19.31
CA PRO A 7 -46.06 -44.03 -18.85
C PRO A 7 -46.99 -43.21 -17.95
N LEU A 8 -48.27 -43.39 -18.21
CA LEU A 8 -49.45 -42.92 -17.50
C LEU A 8 -50.12 -44.18 -16.95
N LEU A 9 -50.51 -44.23 -15.67
CA LEU A 9 -51.45 -45.23 -15.15
C LEU A 9 -52.39 -44.54 -14.14
N LEU A 10 -53.65 -44.39 -14.56
CA LEU A 10 -54.90 -44.20 -13.80
C LEU A 10 -55.65 -45.56 -13.88
N PRO A 11 -56.88 -45.73 -13.34
CA PRO A 11 -57.46 -45.37 -12.04
C PRO A 11 -58.17 -46.60 -11.41
N LEU A 12 -58.86 -46.48 -10.27
CA LEU A 12 -60.06 -47.29 -10.02
C LEU A 12 -61.06 -46.50 -9.16
N ALA A 13 -62.26 -46.35 -9.70
CA ALA A 13 -63.42 -45.74 -9.07
C ALA A 13 -64.23 -46.80 -8.32
N LEU A 14 -64.96 -46.40 -7.28
CA LEU A 14 -66.21 -47.07 -6.92
C LEU A 14 -67.25 -46.04 -6.48
N VAL A 15 -68.43 -46.20 -7.07
CA VAL A 15 -69.63 -45.35 -6.95
C VAL A 15 -70.54 -45.88 -5.84
N ALA A 16 -71.31 -44.93 -5.30
CA ALA A 16 -72.29 -44.91 -4.22
C ALA A 16 -73.22 -46.12 -4.02
N LEU A 17 -73.68 -46.27 -2.76
CA LEU A 17 -75.03 -46.71 -2.40
C LEU A 17 -75.49 -45.97 -1.13
N GLY A 18 -76.77 -45.62 -1.11
CA GLY A 18 -77.37 -44.66 -0.20
C GLY A 18 -77.72 -45.17 1.21
N GLY A 19 -78.29 -44.24 1.98
CA GLY A 19 -78.86 -44.50 3.30
C GLY A 19 -79.10 -43.18 4.04
N SER A 20 -80.31 -42.64 3.92
CA SER A 20 -80.78 -41.58 4.82
C SER A 20 -81.09 -42.21 6.17
N VAL A 21 -80.41 -41.76 7.23
CA VAL A 21 -80.85 -41.99 8.61
C VAL A 21 -80.87 -40.63 9.30
N ALA A 22 -82.08 -40.17 9.61
CA ALA A 22 -82.28 -39.10 10.57
C ALA A 22 -81.94 -39.65 11.96
N ALA A 23 -80.99 -39.02 12.66
CA ALA A 23 -80.72 -39.31 14.07
C ALA A 23 -80.52 -37.99 14.82
N SER A 24 -81.34 -37.85 15.86
CA SER A 24 -81.59 -36.66 16.64
C SER A 24 -80.36 -36.09 17.35
N ALA A 25 -80.40 -34.77 17.51
CA ALA A 25 -79.43 -33.99 18.27
C ALA A 25 -79.28 -34.49 19.71
N VAL A 26 -78.03 -34.76 20.10
CA VAL A 26 -77.58 -34.79 21.50
C VAL A 26 -76.66 -33.59 21.65
N ALA A 27 -77.02 -32.67 22.55
CA ALA A 27 -76.21 -31.52 22.89
C ALA A 27 -74.86 -32.00 23.47
N GLN A 28 -73.76 -31.61 22.83
CA GLN A 28 -72.40 -31.78 23.35
C GLN A 28 -71.88 -30.40 23.73
N ASP A 29 -71.40 -30.26 24.97
CA ASP A 29 -70.83 -29.03 25.53
C ASP A 29 -69.69 -28.47 24.64
N PRO A 30 -69.55 -27.14 24.54
CA PRO A 30 -68.46 -26.53 23.79
C PRO A 30 -67.11 -26.85 24.46
N ALA A 31 -66.18 -27.40 23.66
CA ALA A 31 -64.82 -27.70 24.08
C ALA A 31 -64.06 -26.42 24.53
N PRO A 32 -63.19 -26.50 25.55
CA PRO A 32 -62.45 -25.34 26.05
C PRO A 32 -61.46 -24.82 25.00
N THR A 33 -61.42 -23.49 24.82
CA THR A 33 -60.50 -22.78 23.93
C THR A 33 -59.03 -23.00 24.37
N PRO A 34 -58.10 -23.38 23.48
CA PRO A 34 -56.70 -23.54 23.86
C PRO A 34 -56.05 -22.18 24.15
N ALA A 35 -55.31 -22.09 25.25
CA ALA A 35 -54.56 -20.89 25.62
C ALA A 35 -53.42 -20.59 24.61
N PRO A 36 -53.12 -19.32 24.32
CA PRO A 36 -52.06 -18.95 23.37
C PRO A 36 -50.67 -19.35 23.90
N THR A 37 -49.91 -20.06 23.07
CA THR A 37 -48.52 -20.45 23.36
C THR A 37 -47.64 -19.20 23.49
N PRO A 38 -46.82 -19.06 24.55
CA PRO A 38 -45.94 -17.91 24.69
C PRO A 38 -44.89 -17.89 23.57
N VAL A 39 -44.83 -16.79 22.83
CA VAL A 39 -43.80 -16.55 21.80
C VAL A 39 -42.46 -16.35 22.50
N ALA A 40 -41.48 -17.20 22.20
CA ALA A 40 -40.14 -17.08 22.75
C ALA A 40 -39.50 -15.75 22.31
N THR A 41 -39.07 -14.94 23.27
CA THR A 41 -38.27 -13.73 23.02
C THR A 41 -36.98 -14.12 22.30
N PRO A 42 -36.62 -13.51 21.15
CA PRO A 42 -35.40 -13.86 20.45
C PRO A 42 -34.18 -13.51 21.34
N THR A 43 -33.34 -14.51 21.58
CA THR A 43 -32.05 -14.32 22.26
C THR A 43 -31.22 -13.29 21.48
N PRO A 44 -30.69 -12.24 22.13
CA PRO A 44 -29.88 -11.25 21.44
C PRO A 44 -28.63 -11.93 20.87
N THR A 45 -28.45 -11.87 19.55
CA THR A 45 -27.23 -12.31 18.88
C THR A 45 -26.05 -11.54 19.48
N PRO A 46 -24.99 -12.20 19.98
CA PRO A 46 -23.84 -11.50 20.53
C PRO A 46 -23.23 -10.62 19.45
N THR A 47 -23.07 -9.33 19.76
CA THR A 47 -22.37 -8.39 18.89
C THR A 47 -20.95 -8.93 18.63
N PRO A 48 -20.51 -9.07 17.37
CA PRO A 48 -19.16 -9.51 17.06
C PRO A 48 -18.15 -8.61 17.77
N ALA A 49 -17.20 -9.22 18.49
CA ALA A 49 -16.09 -8.47 19.07
C ALA A 49 -15.39 -7.67 17.95
N PRO A 50 -14.94 -6.43 18.21
CA PRO A 50 -14.27 -5.62 17.20
C PRO A 50 -13.06 -6.39 16.66
N ALA A 51 -12.96 -6.46 15.32
CA ALA A 51 -11.87 -7.14 14.65
C ALA A 51 -10.53 -6.52 15.08
N VAL A 52 -9.59 -7.37 15.50
CA VAL A 52 -8.23 -6.93 15.85
C VAL A 52 -7.54 -6.40 14.60
N ASP A 53 -7.00 -5.17 14.66
CA ASP A 53 -6.25 -4.60 13.55
C ASP A 53 -5.09 -5.54 13.16
N PRO A 54 -5.01 -6.00 11.89
CA PRO A 54 -3.96 -6.90 11.46
C PRO A 54 -2.56 -6.24 11.48
N ASN A 55 -2.48 -4.92 11.48
CA ASN A 55 -1.23 -4.18 11.60
C ASN A 55 -0.84 -4.03 13.08
N PRO A 56 0.21 -4.74 13.58
CA PRO A 56 0.62 -4.64 14.97
C PRO A 56 1.16 -3.26 15.37
N CYS A 57 1.49 -2.39 14.43
CA CYS A 57 1.90 -1.02 14.70
C CYS A 57 0.75 -0.10 15.10
N ARG A 58 -0.50 -0.51 14.80
CA ARG A 58 -1.74 0.20 15.20
C ARG A 58 -2.30 -0.28 16.53
N ARG A 59 -1.53 -1.11 17.24
CA ARG A 59 -1.92 -1.76 18.49
C ARG A 59 -1.07 -1.22 19.66
N PRO A 60 -1.53 -0.15 20.35
CA PRO A 60 -0.73 0.53 21.38
C PRO A 60 -0.29 -0.38 22.53
N GLU A 61 -1.09 -1.40 22.85
CA GLU A 61 -0.80 -2.38 23.89
C GLU A 61 0.45 -3.22 23.60
N LEU A 62 0.83 -3.37 22.33
CA LEU A 62 2.06 -4.07 21.94
C LEU A 62 3.31 -3.21 22.17
N ARG A 63 3.15 -1.88 22.35
CA ARG A 63 4.23 -0.91 22.62
C ARG A 63 5.40 -1.05 21.64
N LEU A 64 5.08 -1.33 20.38
CA LEU A 64 6.05 -1.46 19.29
C LEU A 64 6.54 -0.08 18.85
N ARG A 65 7.80 -0.04 18.42
CA ARG A 65 8.41 1.09 17.72
C ARG A 65 8.49 0.71 16.26
N CYS A 66 7.57 1.21 15.48
CA CYS A 66 7.41 0.81 14.09
C CYS A 66 8.08 1.76 13.11
N PRO A 67 8.60 1.25 12.00
CA PRO A 67 9.11 2.09 10.92
C PRO A 67 7.97 2.77 10.16
N ASP A 68 8.34 3.78 9.39
CA ASP A 68 7.49 4.43 8.39
C ASP A 68 8.41 4.92 7.26
N LEU A 69 8.37 4.27 6.11
CA LEU A 69 9.30 4.43 5.00
C LEU A 69 8.71 5.37 3.96
N VAL A 70 9.13 6.62 4.02
CA VAL A 70 8.81 7.60 2.98
C VAL A 70 9.89 7.61 1.92
N MET A 71 9.49 7.48 0.66
CA MET A 71 10.34 7.85 -0.46
C MET A 71 10.36 9.37 -0.60
N ARG A 72 11.51 10.01 -0.40
CA ARG A 72 11.66 11.46 -0.62
C ARG A 72 11.38 11.80 -2.08
N THR A 73 10.70 12.93 -2.30
CA THR A 73 10.41 13.48 -3.63
C THR A 73 11.63 13.39 -4.54
N PRO A 74 11.54 12.77 -5.73
CA PRO A 74 12.67 12.65 -6.66
C PRO A 74 13.34 14.00 -6.96
N TYR A 75 14.67 14.03 -6.99
CA TYR A 75 15.45 15.26 -7.20
C TYR A 75 16.74 15.01 -7.97
N GLY A 76 17.43 16.06 -8.42
CA GLY A 76 18.69 15.94 -9.16
C GLY A 76 18.51 15.18 -10.48
N PHE A 77 17.53 15.58 -11.28
CA PHE A 77 17.20 14.98 -12.58
C PHE A 77 18.31 15.23 -13.61
N HIS A 78 18.73 14.16 -14.29
CA HIS A 78 19.72 14.20 -15.37
C HIS A 78 19.25 13.32 -16.53
N LEU A 79 19.27 13.85 -17.74
CA LEU A 79 19.00 13.05 -18.95
C LEU A 79 20.30 12.39 -19.41
N LEU A 80 20.32 11.06 -19.44
CA LEU A 80 21.42 10.27 -19.97
C LEU A 80 21.05 9.77 -21.36
N ARG A 81 22.02 9.82 -22.29
CA ARG A 81 21.88 9.24 -23.63
C ARG A 81 22.77 8.02 -23.75
N THR A 82 22.21 6.90 -24.18
CA THR A 82 23.00 5.69 -24.47
C THR A 82 23.55 5.75 -25.89
N LYS A 83 24.62 5.00 -26.18
CA LYS A 83 25.15 4.84 -27.55
C LYS A 83 24.09 4.34 -28.54
N LYS A 84 23.10 3.58 -28.08
CA LYS A 84 21.96 3.06 -28.88
C LYS A 84 20.77 4.04 -28.96
N GLY A 85 20.96 5.32 -28.67
CA GLY A 85 19.93 6.37 -28.80
C GLY A 85 18.89 6.45 -27.66
N ARG A 86 18.89 5.52 -26.69
CA ARG A 86 17.95 5.58 -25.56
C ARG A 86 18.15 6.82 -24.70
N SER A 87 17.04 7.39 -24.25
CA SER A 87 16.94 8.53 -23.33
C SER A 87 16.55 8.03 -21.94
N LEU A 88 17.46 8.08 -20.97
CA LEU A 88 17.23 7.62 -19.61
C LEU A 88 17.16 8.82 -18.67
N LEU A 89 16.01 9.07 -18.05
CA LEU A 89 15.89 10.15 -17.08
C LEU A 89 16.27 9.61 -15.70
N ALA A 90 17.49 9.94 -15.28
CA ALA A 90 18.09 9.54 -14.02
C ALA A 90 17.80 10.53 -12.91
N THR A 91 17.65 10.05 -11.68
CA THR A 91 17.28 10.88 -10.53
C THR A 91 17.95 10.39 -9.26
N THR A 92 18.15 11.30 -8.31
CA THR A 92 18.50 10.94 -6.93
C THR A 92 17.23 10.60 -6.17
N ASN A 93 17.31 9.53 -5.38
CA ASN A 93 16.23 9.07 -4.50
C ASN A 93 16.76 8.81 -3.08
N ALA A 94 15.86 8.81 -2.12
CA ALA A 94 16.17 8.55 -0.73
C ALA A 94 14.97 7.90 -0.05
N ILE A 95 15.14 6.67 0.43
CA ILE A 95 14.18 6.05 1.36
C ILE A 95 14.53 6.58 2.75
N VAL A 96 13.57 7.20 3.42
CA VAL A 96 13.74 7.83 4.74
C VAL A 96 12.80 7.15 5.71
N ASN A 97 13.32 6.71 6.86
CA ASN A 97 12.47 6.21 7.93
C ASN A 97 12.01 7.39 8.82
N VAL A 98 10.73 7.68 8.80
CA VAL A 98 10.06 8.77 9.53
C VAL A 98 9.26 8.28 10.74
N GLY A 99 9.28 6.97 11.01
CA GLY A 99 8.48 6.35 12.06
C GLY A 99 9.10 6.46 13.45
N ASP A 100 8.60 5.64 14.37
CA ASP A 100 9.00 5.65 15.79
C ASP A 100 10.08 4.61 16.13
N GLY A 101 10.35 3.68 15.21
CA GLY A 101 11.38 2.65 15.33
C GLY A 101 12.09 2.35 14.02
N PRO A 102 13.20 1.58 14.08
CA PRO A 102 13.96 1.25 12.90
C PRO A 102 13.18 0.30 12.00
N LEU A 103 13.41 0.41 10.69
CA LEU A 103 13.27 -0.76 9.83
C LEU A 103 14.43 -1.68 10.17
N GLU A 104 14.16 -2.91 10.61
CA GLU A 104 15.16 -3.95 10.78
C GLU A 104 14.75 -5.19 9.99
N VAL A 105 15.64 -5.65 9.13
CA VAL A 105 15.42 -6.82 8.28
C VAL A 105 16.55 -7.82 8.51
N ARG A 106 16.19 -9.03 8.93
CA ARG A 106 17.14 -10.12 9.14
C ARG A 106 17.08 -11.10 7.99
N GLY A 107 18.21 -11.26 7.30
CA GLY A 107 18.40 -12.25 6.25
C GLY A 107 18.95 -13.57 6.80
N ARG A 108 18.39 -14.69 6.36
CA ARG A 108 18.97 -16.03 6.53
C ARG A 108 19.16 -16.67 5.16
N ARG A 109 20.40 -17.07 4.87
CA ARG A 109 20.76 -17.68 3.60
C ARG A 109 19.93 -18.93 3.30
N ILE A 110 19.45 -19.02 2.06
CA ILE A 110 18.74 -20.19 1.51
C ILE A 110 19.40 -20.76 0.26
N THR A 111 20.17 -19.93 -0.49
CA THR A 111 20.98 -20.39 -1.62
C THR A 111 22.33 -19.66 -1.66
N ARG A 112 23.16 -19.94 -2.67
CA ARG A 112 24.43 -19.22 -2.91
C ARG A 112 24.24 -17.71 -3.04
N THR A 113 23.11 -17.25 -3.59
CA THR A 113 22.88 -15.84 -3.94
C THR A 113 21.58 -15.26 -3.37
N ARG A 114 20.84 -16.00 -2.54
CA ARG A 114 19.57 -15.56 -1.94
C ARG A 114 19.49 -15.84 -0.44
N MET A 115 18.88 -14.92 0.28
CA MET A 115 18.43 -15.09 1.66
C MET A 115 16.93 -14.84 1.75
N SER A 116 16.26 -15.62 2.61
CA SER A 116 14.93 -15.26 3.09
C SER A 116 15.06 -14.10 4.07
N ALA A 117 14.19 -13.10 3.95
CA ALA A 117 14.20 -11.90 4.77
C ALA A 117 12.94 -11.83 5.64
N ARG A 118 13.12 -11.45 6.91
CA ARG A 118 12.03 -11.20 7.85
C ARG A 118 12.22 -9.87 8.56
N GLN A 119 11.13 -9.16 8.79
CA GLN A 119 11.13 -7.91 9.53
C GLN A 119 11.19 -8.18 11.04
N VAL A 120 11.88 -7.30 11.77
CA VAL A 120 11.88 -7.28 13.24
C VAL A 120 11.32 -5.94 13.70
N LEU A 121 10.14 -5.97 14.32
CA LEU A 121 9.54 -4.81 14.96
C LEU A 121 10.04 -4.73 16.41
N ARG A 122 10.82 -3.70 16.71
CA ARG A 122 11.41 -3.52 18.04
C ARG A 122 10.33 -3.03 19.01
N GLY A 123 10.19 -3.72 20.13
CA GLY A 123 9.39 -3.21 21.25
C GLY A 123 10.23 -2.35 22.18
N ARG A 124 9.61 -1.78 23.23
CA ARG A 124 10.35 -1.08 24.30
C ARG A 124 11.34 -1.98 25.04
N THR A 125 11.03 -3.26 25.14
CA THR A 125 11.88 -4.31 25.72
C THR A 125 12.05 -5.45 24.72
N ALA A 126 13.02 -6.34 24.97
CA ALA A 126 13.22 -7.54 24.18
C ALA A 126 11.95 -8.43 24.14
N ALA A 127 11.24 -8.58 25.27
CA ALA A 127 10.00 -9.35 25.37
C ALA A 127 8.86 -8.82 24.48
N THR A 128 8.84 -7.50 24.25
CA THR A 128 7.85 -6.84 23.38
C THR A 128 8.26 -6.82 21.89
N THR A 129 9.46 -7.29 21.54
CA THR A 129 9.87 -7.37 20.14
C THR A 129 9.05 -8.42 19.40
N ARG A 130 8.71 -8.15 18.15
CA ARG A 130 7.99 -9.07 17.27
C ARG A 130 8.81 -9.34 16.02
N VAL A 131 8.90 -10.62 15.65
CA VAL A 131 9.56 -11.05 14.42
C VAL A 131 8.45 -11.50 13.47
N GLN A 132 8.34 -10.82 12.33
CA GLN A 132 7.34 -11.16 11.34
C GLN A 132 7.71 -12.47 10.62
N PRO A 133 6.72 -13.20 10.07
CA PRO A 133 7.00 -14.25 9.11
C PRO A 133 7.88 -13.74 7.97
N PRO A 134 8.71 -14.59 7.35
CA PRO A 134 9.53 -14.14 6.22
C PRO A 134 8.66 -13.71 5.04
N ASN A 135 8.76 -12.44 4.67
CA ASN A 135 8.01 -11.83 3.58
C ASN A 135 8.93 -11.00 2.68
N GLY A 136 10.15 -11.47 2.41
CA GLY A 136 11.08 -10.72 1.55
C GLY A 136 12.30 -11.54 1.13
N SER A 137 13.07 -10.96 0.21
CA SER A 137 14.25 -11.59 -0.39
C SER A 137 15.44 -10.63 -0.29
N ILE A 138 16.59 -11.14 0.13
CA ILE A 138 17.87 -10.44 0.01
C ILE A 138 18.73 -11.19 -1.00
N ARG A 139 19.22 -10.49 -2.00
CA ARG A 139 19.99 -11.03 -3.12
C ARG A 139 21.44 -10.60 -3.04
N PHE A 140 22.37 -11.51 -3.34
CA PHE A 140 23.75 -11.14 -3.63
C PHE A 140 23.79 -10.55 -5.04
N PHE A 141 23.57 -9.24 -5.11
CA PHE A 141 23.29 -8.51 -6.33
C PHE A 141 24.53 -7.76 -6.81
N ASP A 142 24.91 -8.00 -8.07
CA ASP A 142 25.99 -7.30 -8.74
C ASP A 142 25.50 -5.98 -9.32
N THR A 143 26.07 -4.88 -8.83
CA THR A 143 25.78 -3.52 -9.30
C THR A 143 26.50 -3.16 -10.61
N ARG A 144 27.27 -4.10 -11.18
CA ARG A 144 28.14 -4.03 -12.36
C ARG A 144 29.34 -3.10 -12.26
N THR A 145 29.21 -2.00 -11.51
CA THR A 145 30.23 -0.93 -11.45
C THR A 145 30.74 -0.63 -10.05
N ARG A 146 30.06 -1.12 -9.01
CA ARG A 146 30.44 -0.86 -7.61
C ARG A 146 30.68 -2.14 -6.81
N GLY A 147 30.57 -3.30 -7.44
CA GLY A 147 30.70 -4.62 -6.84
C GLY A 147 29.37 -5.29 -6.50
N THR A 148 29.48 -6.44 -5.83
CA THR A 148 28.37 -7.34 -5.49
C THR A 148 28.07 -7.26 -4.00
N TYR A 149 26.80 -7.11 -3.65
CA TYR A 149 26.36 -6.85 -2.27
C TYR A 149 25.10 -7.64 -1.94
N TRP A 150 24.94 -8.03 -0.68
CA TRP A 150 23.66 -8.51 -0.16
C TRP A 150 22.69 -7.35 0.02
N LYS A 151 21.73 -7.22 -0.90
CA LYS A 151 20.74 -6.12 -0.98
C LYS A 151 19.32 -6.66 -0.88
N PHE A 152 18.44 -5.92 -0.24
CA PHE A 152 17.01 -6.23 -0.26
C PHE A 152 16.47 -6.04 -1.68
N GLU A 153 15.74 -7.04 -2.16
CA GLU A 153 15.05 -7.06 -3.44
C GLU A 153 13.68 -6.43 -3.29
N ASP A 154 13.23 -5.67 -4.29
CA ASP A 154 11.91 -4.99 -4.25
C ASP A 154 11.80 -3.94 -3.13
N ALA A 155 12.87 -3.19 -2.89
CA ALA A 155 12.88 -2.11 -1.90
C ALA A 155 12.32 -0.79 -2.44
N ALA A 156 12.31 -0.61 -3.76
CA ALA A 156 11.76 0.59 -4.39
C ALA A 156 11.14 0.29 -5.76
N GLY A 157 10.06 1.01 -6.06
CA GLY A 157 9.42 1.07 -7.37
C GLY A 157 9.69 2.41 -8.05
N PHE A 158 10.08 2.37 -9.32
CA PHE A 158 10.32 3.56 -10.15
C PHE A 158 9.29 3.54 -11.25
N GLU A 159 8.47 4.58 -11.33
CA GLU A 159 7.27 4.57 -12.15
C GLU A 159 7.11 5.88 -12.90
N LEU A 160 6.67 5.78 -14.15
CA LEU A 160 6.27 6.93 -14.97
C LEU A 160 4.78 6.76 -15.26
N TRP A 161 3.99 7.76 -14.88
CA TRP A 161 2.55 7.77 -15.05
C TRP A 161 2.13 8.87 -16.03
N ALA A 162 1.17 8.56 -16.89
CA ALA A 162 0.42 9.58 -17.61
C ALA A 162 -0.39 10.43 -16.59
N LEU A 163 -0.57 11.71 -16.92
CA LEU A 163 -1.34 12.67 -16.14
C LEU A 163 -2.55 13.15 -16.93
N ASP A 164 -3.68 13.37 -16.25
CA ASP A 164 -4.76 14.21 -16.78
C ASP A 164 -4.46 15.72 -16.59
N ALA A 165 -5.35 16.58 -17.08
CA ALA A 165 -5.18 18.04 -17.01
C ALA A 165 -5.14 18.56 -15.56
N GLN A 166 -5.76 17.83 -14.62
CA GLN A 166 -5.86 18.16 -13.20
C GLN A 166 -4.70 17.59 -12.37
N GLY A 167 -3.78 16.85 -13.00
CA GLY A 167 -2.59 16.30 -12.36
C GLY A 167 -2.82 14.97 -11.63
N PHE A 168 -3.93 14.27 -11.89
CA PHE A 168 -4.13 12.90 -11.43
C PHE A 168 -3.38 11.91 -12.33
N ARG A 169 -2.84 10.88 -11.70
CA ARG A 169 -2.23 9.74 -12.39
C ARG A 169 -3.33 8.89 -13.02
N THR A 170 -3.24 8.59 -14.30
CA THR A 170 -4.28 7.81 -15.00
C THR A 170 -3.79 6.44 -15.45
N ARG A 171 -2.54 6.34 -15.90
CA ARG A 171 -1.99 5.07 -16.40
C ARG A 171 -0.48 4.97 -16.19
N LEU A 172 -0.01 3.83 -15.69
CA LEU A 172 1.41 3.50 -15.62
C LEU A 172 1.92 3.25 -17.04
N VAL A 173 2.87 4.07 -17.50
CA VAL A 173 3.40 3.99 -18.86
C VAL A 173 4.81 3.39 -18.93
N ARG A 174 5.56 3.43 -17.82
CA ARG A 174 6.90 2.84 -17.75
C ARG A 174 7.32 2.57 -16.31
N THR A 175 8.21 1.60 -16.12
CA THR A 175 8.93 1.38 -14.87
C THR A 175 10.45 1.49 -15.05
N GLY A 176 11.15 1.77 -13.96
CA GLY A 176 12.61 1.78 -13.89
C GLY A 176 13.18 0.50 -13.28
N PRO A 177 14.47 0.18 -13.51
CA PRO A 177 15.08 -1.06 -13.05
C PRO A 177 15.63 -1.03 -11.61
N LYS A 178 15.49 0.09 -10.89
CA LYS A 178 16.11 0.30 -9.58
C LYS A 178 15.27 -0.29 -8.43
N ILE A 179 15.46 -1.59 -8.19
CA ILE A 179 14.70 -2.32 -7.14
C ILE A 179 15.55 -2.77 -5.94
N PHE A 180 16.88 -2.77 -6.06
CA PHE A 180 17.78 -3.27 -5.01
C PHE A 180 18.37 -2.17 -4.13
N TYR A 181 18.15 -2.26 -2.82
CA TYR A 181 18.65 -1.30 -1.82
C TYR A 181 19.41 -1.97 -0.69
N CYS A 182 20.19 -1.15 0.02
CA CYS A 182 20.86 -1.66 1.21
C CYS A 182 19.95 -1.65 2.41
N TYR A 183 19.07 -0.65 2.53
CA TYR A 183 18.55 -0.21 3.81
C TYR A 183 19.72 0.01 4.76
N ARG A 184 20.19 1.24 4.81
CA ARG A 184 21.29 1.65 5.68
C ARG A 184 21.13 3.08 6.16
N ASP A 185 21.85 3.38 7.23
CA ASP A 185 21.98 4.72 7.78
C ASP A 185 23.05 5.49 7.01
N LEU A 186 22.73 5.99 5.81
CA LEU A 186 23.72 6.75 5.03
C LEU A 186 23.84 8.20 5.51
N THR A 187 22.71 8.92 5.50
CA THR A 187 22.62 10.34 5.83
C THR A 187 21.50 10.59 6.83
N ARG A 188 21.74 11.45 7.82
CA ARG A 188 20.68 11.91 8.74
C ARG A 188 19.76 12.88 8.02
N VAL A 189 18.46 12.71 8.22
CA VAL A 189 17.43 13.64 7.79
C VAL A 189 16.75 14.14 9.05
N ARG A 190 16.84 15.45 9.33
CA ARG A 190 16.25 16.01 10.56
C ARG A 190 14.71 15.97 10.52
N SER A 191 14.12 16.35 9.39
CA SER A 191 12.67 16.36 9.16
C SER A 191 12.38 16.38 7.65
N LEU A 192 11.29 15.75 7.20
CA LEU A 192 10.77 15.88 5.83
C LEU A 192 9.49 16.73 5.75
N ALA A 193 8.53 16.50 6.66
CA ALA A 193 7.20 17.12 6.59
C ALA A 193 6.88 18.05 7.77
N THR A 194 7.26 17.69 9.00
CA THR A 194 6.72 18.30 10.23
C THR A 194 7.50 19.51 10.75
N ARG A 195 8.62 19.90 10.09
CA ARG A 195 9.66 20.84 10.60
C ARG A 195 10.20 20.52 12.00
N ARG A 196 9.73 19.45 12.65
CA ARG A 196 10.18 18.96 13.95
C ARG A 196 11.19 17.83 13.73
N PRO A 197 12.31 17.80 14.49
CA PRO A 197 13.25 16.69 14.42
C PRO A 197 12.59 15.35 14.76
N TYR A 198 12.95 14.28 14.05
CA TYR A 198 12.50 12.94 14.41
C TYR A 198 13.00 12.55 15.81
N ARG A 199 12.07 12.22 16.71
CA ARG A 199 12.38 11.80 18.08
C ARG A 199 13.05 10.43 18.05
N GLY A 200 14.03 10.22 18.92
CA GLY A 200 14.73 8.93 19.02
C GLY A 200 15.68 8.62 17.86
N SER A 201 15.95 9.57 16.96
CA SER A 201 16.94 9.36 15.89
C SER A 201 18.35 9.14 16.48
N PRO A 202 19.00 7.98 16.24
CA PRO A 202 20.28 7.65 16.89
C PRO A 202 21.41 8.52 16.36
N ARG A 203 22.32 8.99 17.22
CA ARG A 203 23.49 9.87 16.92
C ARG A 203 24.65 9.23 16.16
N THR A 204 24.60 7.93 15.93
CA THR A 204 25.51 7.21 15.03
C THR A 204 24.73 6.23 14.15
N ARG A 205 25.35 5.77 13.07
CA ARG A 205 24.79 4.74 12.19
C ARG A 205 24.61 3.45 12.99
N GLN A 206 23.40 2.89 12.96
CA GLN A 206 23.10 1.57 13.53
C GLN A 206 23.15 0.49 12.44
N TYR A 207 22.74 0.86 11.22
CA TYR A 207 22.76 -0.02 10.05
C TYR A 207 23.79 0.46 9.04
N GLY A 208 24.88 -0.30 8.90
CA GLY A 208 26.02 0.01 8.04
C GLY A 208 25.78 -0.26 6.55
N ALA A 209 26.83 -0.16 5.75
CA ALA A 209 26.77 -0.56 4.34
C ALA A 209 26.46 -2.06 4.18
N CYS A 210 25.81 -2.42 3.08
CA CYS A 210 25.63 -3.83 2.72
C CYS A 210 26.95 -4.59 2.70
N SER A 211 26.91 -5.85 3.14
CA SER A 211 28.07 -6.72 3.04
C SER A 211 28.36 -7.14 1.60
N GLN A 212 29.63 -7.11 1.21
CA GLN A 212 30.15 -7.70 -0.03
C GLN A 212 30.63 -9.14 0.16
N LYS A 213 30.63 -9.66 1.40
CA LYS A 213 31.13 -11.00 1.70
C LYS A 213 30.16 -12.04 1.13
N GLY A 214 30.56 -12.67 0.03
CA GLY A 214 29.82 -13.73 -0.64
C GLY A 214 29.39 -14.91 0.24
N PRO A 215 30.22 -15.44 1.18
CA PRO A 215 29.92 -16.67 1.92
C PRO A 215 29.18 -16.50 3.28
N ILE A 216 28.59 -15.35 3.59
CA ILE A 216 27.96 -15.10 4.91
C ILE A 216 26.57 -15.74 5.06
N SER A 217 26.26 -16.42 6.15
CA SER A 217 24.95 -17.10 6.31
C SER A 217 23.81 -16.19 6.79
N ARG A 218 24.14 -15.00 7.31
CA ARG A 218 23.18 -14.04 7.87
C ARG A 218 23.59 -12.61 7.55
N VAL A 219 22.62 -11.73 7.40
CA VAL A 219 22.81 -10.26 7.36
C VAL A 219 21.71 -9.58 8.15
N THR A 220 22.00 -8.39 8.65
CA THR A 220 20.98 -7.45 9.14
C THR A 220 21.08 -6.20 8.29
N LEU A 221 19.98 -5.86 7.62
CA LEU A 221 19.79 -4.60 6.91
C LEU A 221 18.81 -3.74 7.71
N GLY A 222 18.80 -2.43 7.50
CA GLY A 222 17.85 -1.58 8.21
C GLY A 222 18.05 -0.09 8.02
N THR A 223 17.07 0.70 8.43
CA THR A 223 17.18 2.16 8.39
C THR A 223 16.57 2.70 9.67
N SER A 224 17.42 3.38 10.44
CA SER A 224 17.06 3.99 11.70
C SER A 224 16.13 5.19 11.48
N VAL A 225 15.32 5.51 12.50
CA VAL A 225 14.48 6.73 12.51
C VAL A 225 15.33 7.96 12.20
N GLY A 226 14.86 8.79 11.28
CA GLY A 226 15.55 10.01 10.84
C GLY A 226 16.83 9.77 10.04
N TRP A 227 17.00 8.58 9.47
CA TRP A 227 18.06 8.29 8.51
C TRP A 227 17.49 7.97 7.13
N ALA A 228 18.34 8.19 6.13
CA ALA A 228 18.03 7.92 4.74
C ALA A 228 19.08 7.02 4.08
N ASP A 229 18.62 6.05 3.28
CA ASP A 229 19.43 5.33 2.30
C ASP A 229 19.33 6.04 0.94
N ILE A 230 20.35 6.82 0.60
CA ILE A 230 20.35 7.71 -0.57
C ILE A 230 21.12 7.08 -1.73
N TYR A 231 20.50 7.09 -2.92
CA TYR A 231 21.13 6.68 -4.16
C TYR A 231 21.18 7.86 -5.15
N PRO A 232 22.37 8.38 -5.49
CA PRO A 232 22.51 9.52 -6.42
C PRO A 232 22.13 9.12 -7.84
N TRP A 233 21.77 10.10 -8.69
CA TRP A 233 21.39 9.88 -10.09
C TRP A 233 22.39 9.03 -10.89
N ARG A 234 23.69 9.16 -10.61
CA ARG A 234 24.77 8.39 -11.25
C ARG A 234 24.88 6.95 -10.78
N TYR A 235 24.02 6.52 -9.87
CA TYR A 235 24.02 5.14 -9.39
C TYR A 235 23.49 4.21 -10.49
N PRO A 236 24.05 2.99 -10.64
CA PRO A 236 23.55 2.01 -11.59
C PRO A 236 22.04 1.81 -11.52
N GLN A 237 21.41 1.71 -12.69
CA GLN A 237 19.97 1.47 -12.85
C GLN A 237 19.06 2.59 -12.34
N ASN A 238 19.60 3.70 -11.83
CA ASN A 238 18.84 4.74 -11.15
C ASN A 238 18.15 5.73 -12.11
N TRP A 239 17.33 5.19 -13.00
CA TRP A 239 16.70 5.91 -14.11
C TRP A 239 15.39 5.25 -14.55
N ILE A 240 14.57 6.00 -15.30
CA ILE A 240 13.46 5.47 -16.09
C ILE A 240 13.77 5.74 -17.57
N ASP A 241 13.52 4.76 -18.44
CA ASP A 241 13.65 4.96 -19.88
C ASP A 241 12.50 5.82 -20.41
N VAL A 242 12.83 7.01 -20.87
CA VAL A 242 11.88 8.01 -21.37
C VAL A 242 11.94 8.14 -22.89
N THR A 243 12.55 7.17 -23.59
CA THR A 243 12.66 7.18 -25.05
C THR A 243 11.27 7.24 -25.70
N GLY A 244 11.08 8.18 -26.62
CA GLY A 244 9.84 8.33 -27.39
C GLY A 244 8.66 8.97 -26.64
N PHE A 245 8.80 9.31 -25.36
CA PHE A 245 7.72 9.97 -24.62
C PHE A 245 7.72 11.48 -24.81
N SER A 246 6.54 12.06 -24.99
CA SER A 246 6.30 13.49 -25.12
C SER A 246 5.10 13.92 -24.26
N GLY A 247 5.13 15.15 -23.75
CA GLY A 247 4.08 15.70 -22.90
C GLY A 247 4.38 15.59 -21.40
N CYS A 248 3.34 15.61 -20.59
CA CYS A 248 3.44 15.68 -19.12
C CYS A 248 3.19 14.33 -18.46
N PHE A 249 4.06 13.99 -17.52
CA PHE A 249 4.04 12.73 -16.79
C PHE A 249 4.30 12.98 -15.31
N ALA A 250 3.85 12.07 -14.45
CA ALA A 250 4.34 11.98 -13.08
C ALA A 250 5.50 10.98 -13.04
N TYR A 251 6.65 11.47 -12.58
CA TYR A 251 7.81 10.66 -12.25
C TYR A 251 7.75 10.30 -10.76
N VAL A 252 7.47 9.04 -10.47
CA VAL A 252 7.14 8.55 -9.13
C VAL A 252 8.23 7.59 -8.67
N HIS A 253 8.62 7.75 -7.40
CA HIS A 253 9.34 6.71 -6.68
C HIS A 253 8.49 6.25 -5.49
N LYS A 254 8.51 4.95 -5.23
CA LYS A 254 7.79 4.31 -4.13
C LYS A 254 8.76 3.46 -3.31
N ALA A 255 8.76 3.60 -1.98
CA ALA A 255 9.41 2.67 -1.07
C ALA A 255 8.47 1.47 -0.82
N ASP A 256 9.04 0.30 -0.56
CA ASP A 256 8.27 -0.93 -0.30
C ASP A 256 7.03 -1.13 -1.22
N PRO A 257 7.24 -1.19 -2.56
CA PRO A 257 6.14 -1.16 -3.51
C PRO A 257 5.12 -2.29 -3.33
N SER A 258 5.56 -3.45 -2.83
CA SER A 258 4.76 -4.65 -2.58
C SER A 258 4.27 -4.79 -1.13
N ASN A 259 4.40 -3.76 -0.29
CA ASN A 259 3.86 -3.74 1.08
C ASN A 259 4.37 -4.95 1.91
N ARG A 260 5.69 -5.17 1.86
CA ARG A 260 6.39 -6.32 2.45
C ARG A 260 6.66 -6.09 3.95
N PHE A 261 6.75 -4.85 4.36
CA PHE A 261 6.98 -4.44 5.74
C PHE A 261 5.69 -3.97 6.37
N VAL A 262 5.62 -4.16 7.68
CA VAL A 262 4.60 -3.51 8.51
C VAL A 262 5.11 -2.13 8.88
N GLU A 263 4.37 -1.11 8.52
CA GLU A 263 4.71 0.30 8.76
C GLU A 263 3.58 1.03 9.52
N LEU A 264 3.87 2.25 9.99
CA LEU A 264 2.86 3.11 10.61
C LEU A 264 1.83 3.62 9.57
N ASP A 265 2.27 3.97 8.36
CA ASP A 265 1.40 4.45 7.28
C ASP A 265 1.84 4.02 5.88
N GLU A 266 1.27 2.92 5.38
CA GLU A 266 1.53 2.37 4.03
C GLU A 266 1.10 3.28 2.86
N ARG A 267 0.45 4.42 3.15
CA ARG A 267 -0.07 5.33 2.12
C ARG A 267 0.94 6.41 1.74
N ASN A 268 1.99 6.59 2.52
CA ASN A 268 2.96 7.67 2.34
C ASN A 268 4.26 7.23 1.63
N ASN A 269 4.38 5.95 1.26
CA ASN A 269 5.62 5.39 0.73
C ASN A 269 6.01 5.95 -0.65
N ALA A 270 5.08 6.61 -1.35
CA ALA A 270 5.30 7.14 -2.69
C ALA A 270 5.36 8.68 -2.72
N SER A 271 6.26 9.20 -3.55
CA SER A 271 6.32 10.62 -3.88
C SER A 271 6.54 10.82 -5.37
N ALA A 272 6.06 11.95 -5.88
CA ALA A 272 5.97 12.21 -7.30
C ALA A 272 6.44 13.62 -7.67
N VAL A 273 6.89 13.75 -8.91
CA VAL A 273 7.24 15.02 -9.55
C VAL A 273 6.66 15.04 -10.95
N SER A 274 5.95 16.11 -11.31
CA SER A 274 5.58 16.33 -12.71
C SER A 274 6.82 16.58 -13.56
N VAL A 275 6.92 15.92 -14.70
CA VAL A 275 7.99 16.07 -15.68
C VAL A 275 7.42 16.25 -17.08
N ARG A 276 7.98 17.18 -17.84
CA ARG A 276 7.76 17.36 -19.27
C ARG A 276 8.82 16.61 -20.04
N LEU A 277 8.37 15.77 -20.96
CA LEU A 277 9.22 15.02 -21.87
C LEU A 277 9.04 15.55 -23.31
N PRO A 278 10.09 15.56 -24.14
CA PRO A 278 11.48 15.23 -23.82
C PRO A 278 12.07 16.16 -22.76
N TRP A 279 12.89 15.63 -21.86
CA TRP A 279 13.48 16.42 -20.76
C TRP A 279 14.49 17.42 -21.31
N ARG A 280 14.33 18.71 -20.95
CA ARG A 280 15.18 19.82 -21.43
C ARG A 280 15.92 20.57 -20.31
N GLY A 281 16.05 19.97 -19.13
CA GLY A 281 16.76 20.57 -17.99
C GLY A 281 15.85 21.04 -16.85
N SER A 282 16.34 21.94 -16.00
CA SER A 282 15.70 22.35 -14.74
C SER A 282 14.29 22.96 -14.90
N GLY A 283 13.96 23.46 -16.09
CA GLY A 283 12.61 23.89 -16.48
C GLY A 283 11.65 22.75 -16.80
N GLY A 284 12.04 21.49 -16.66
CA GLY A 284 11.29 20.29 -17.06
C GLY A 284 9.98 20.04 -16.31
N ARG A 285 9.46 21.00 -15.55
CA ARG A 285 8.08 21.00 -15.03
C ARG A 285 7.18 22.03 -15.71
N ARG A 286 7.74 23.01 -16.44
CA ARG A 286 7.00 24.16 -16.98
C ARG A 286 5.87 23.68 -17.89
N GLY A 287 4.67 24.20 -17.65
CA GLY A 287 3.47 23.86 -18.42
C GLY A 287 3.00 22.42 -18.22
N CYS A 288 3.34 21.77 -17.10
CA CYS A 288 2.71 20.52 -16.67
C CYS A 288 1.89 20.76 -15.40
N PRO A 289 0.74 20.07 -15.26
CA PRO A 289 -0.03 20.14 -14.03
C PRO A 289 0.78 19.61 -12.86
N THR A 290 0.58 20.19 -11.68
CA THR A 290 1.18 19.69 -10.44
C THR A 290 0.60 18.32 -10.12
N VAL A 291 1.46 17.31 -9.96
CA VAL A 291 1.03 15.98 -9.58
C VAL A 291 0.37 16.01 -8.20
N ARG A 292 -0.83 15.44 -8.09
CA ARG A 292 -1.52 15.29 -6.81
C ARG A 292 -0.88 14.15 -6.03
N ALA A 293 -0.13 14.50 -4.98
CA ALA A 293 0.52 13.53 -4.09
C ALA A 293 -0.52 12.74 -3.28
N GLY A 294 -0.29 11.43 -3.09
CA GLY A 294 -1.14 10.58 -2.24
C GLY A 294 -2.46 10.09 -2.86
N ALA A 295 -2.99 10.76 -3.90
CA ALA A 295 -4.21 10.30 -4.56
C ALA A 295 -3.95 9.00 -5.35
N PRO A 296 -4.71 7.91 -5.17
CA PRO A 296 -4.56 6.72 -5.99
C PRO A 296 -4.71 7.08 -7.49
N PRO A 297 -4.12 6.28 -8.41
CA PRO A 297 -4.36 6.48 -9.82
C PRO A 297 -5.86 6.41 -10.11
N ARG A 298 -6.38 7.37 -10.88
CA ARG A 298 -7.75 7.31 -11.36
C ARG A 298 -7.88 6.13 -12.32
N THR A 299 -8.89 5.30 -12.10
CA THR A 299 -9.27 4.25 -13.06
C THR A 299 -10.00 4.88 -14.25
N ALA A 300 -9.99 4.20 -15.40
CA ALA A 300 -10.69 4.69 -16.61
C ALA A 300 -12.20 4.85 -16.41
N THR A 301 -12.75 4.31 -15.32
CA THR A 301 -14.15 4.40 -14.90
C THR A 301 -14.44 5.50 -13.88
N ASP A 302 -13.43 6.19 -13.34
CA ASP A 302 -13.67 7.23 -12.35
C ASP A 302 -14.26 8.48 -13.04
N PRO A 303 -15.44 8.98 -12.63
CA PRO A 303 -16.01 10.20 -13.22
C PRO A 303 -15.06 11.39 -13.02
N VAL A 304 -14.89 12.22 -14.05
CA VAL A 304 -14.14 13.48 -13.96
C VAL A 304 -14.94 14.39 -13.03
N PRO A 305 -14.38 14.81 -11.87
CA PRO A 305 -15.09 15.74 -10.99
C PRO A 305 -15.39 17.01 -11.77
N THR A 306 -16.66 17.40 -11.81
CA THR A 306 -17.04 18.67 -12.40
C THR A 306 -16.66 19.80 -11.45
N GLU A 307 -16.55 21.02 -11.96
CA GLU A 307 -16.00 22.18 -11.24
C GLU A 307 -16.68 22.48 -9.88
N GLY A 308 -17.85 21.88 -9.61
CA GLY A 308 -18.58 21.98 -8.34
C GLY A 308 -18.22 20.96 -7.25
N ASP A 309 -17.45 19.89 -7.54
CA ASP A 309 -17.20 18.79 -6.59
C ASP A 309 -15.93 18.96 -5.74
N VAL A 310 -15.17 20.05 -5.96
CA VAL A 310 -13.96 20.35 -5.18
C VAL A 310 -14.38 21.02 -3.88
N GLN A 311 -14.64 20.24 -2.82
CA GLN A 311 -14.69 20.82 -1.48
C GLN A 311 -13.32 21.46 -1.17
N PRO A 312 -13.28 22.73 -0.70
CA PRO A 312 -12.04 23.34 -0.26
C PRO A 312 -11.44 22.48 0.86
N PRO A 313 -10.10 22.40 0.97
CA PRO A 313 -9.46 21.60 2.00
C PRO A 313 -9.98 22.04 3.38
N GLU A 314 -10.57 21.10 4.11
CA GLU A 314 -10.95 21.32 5.50
C GLU A 314 -9.73 21.84 6.26
N ASN A 315 -9.86 23.03 6.83
CA ASN A 315 -8.85 23.63 7.68
C ASN A 315 -8.85 22.89 9.03
N PRO A 316 -7.82 22.10 9.39
CA PRO A 316 -7.80 21.39 10.66
C PRO A 316 -7.49 22.31 11.86
N TYR A 317 -7.39 23.62 11.66
CA TYR A 317 -7.25 24.62 12.72
C TYR A 317 -8.37 25.65 12.61
N GLY A 318 -9.48 25.38 13.30
CA GLY A 318 -10.56 26.34 13.49
C GLY A 318 -10.03 27.62 14.14
N GLY A 319 -10.08 28.72 13.40
CA GLY A 319 -9.69 30.04 13.85
C GLY A 319 -10.11 31.07 12.81
N GLY A 320 -11.26 31.70 13.05
CA GLY A 320 -11.82 32.72 12.18
C GLY A 320 -10.97 33.99 12.15
N TYR A 321 -10.77 34.52 10.95
CA TYR A 321 -10.42 35.92 10.75
C TYR A 321 -11.35 36.49 9.69
N SER A 322 -12.16 37.45 10.11
CA SER A 322 -13.04 38.23 9.24
C SER A 322 -12.20 39.08 8.29
N ALA A 323 -12.54 39.03 7.00
CA ALA A 323 -12.03 39.97 6.02
C ALA A 323 -12.59 41.36 6.31
N VAL A 324 -11.71 42.33 6.58
CA VAL A 324 -12.05 43.75 6.53
C VAL A 324 -11.89 44.19 5.07
N GLY A 325 -13.01 44.47 4.42
CA GLY A 325 -13.04 45.16 3.14
C GLY A 325 -12.94 46.68 3.33
N ARG A 326 -12.15 47.32 2.45
CA ARG A 326 -12.39 48.65 1.84
C ARG A 326 -11.67 48.59 0.48
N GLY A 327 -12.23 48.87 -0.68
CA GLY A 327 -13.37 49.74 -0.98
C GLY A 327 -12.88 51.11 -1.44
N THR A 328 -12.37 51.16 -2.68
CA THR A 328 -12.49 52.15 -3.78
C THR A 328 -11.25 52.09 -4.64
#